data_AF-A0A7Z0GNC2-F1
#
_entry.id   AF-A0A7Z0GNC2-F1
#
_cell.length_a   1.000
_cell.length_b   1.000
_cell.length_c   1.000
_cell.angle_alpha   90.00
_cell.angle_beta   90.00
_cell.angle_gamma   90.00
#
_symmetry.space_group_name_H-M   'P 1'
#
loop_
_entity.id
_entity.type
_entity.pdbx_description
1 polymer ?
#
loop_
_entity_poly.entity_id
_entity_poly.type
_entity_poly.pdbx_seq_one_letter_code
_entity_poly.pdbx_strand_id
1 'polypeptide(L)' 'MPSDISQARARLGAATRYGDQQAADQARRELAAAKLEAAVAKTLATAPPLTSEQRERIVAALTPHPGGEGA' A
#
# COMPACT_ATOMS: atom_id res chain seq x y z
N MET A 1 -8.23 -2.43 7.21
CA MET A 1 -9.49 -2.10 7.95
C MET A 1 -9.27 -0.87 8.84
N PRO A 2 -10.29 -0.07 9.21
CA PRO A 2 -10.13 1.07 10.13
C PRO A 2 -9.49 0.70 11.49
N SER A 3 -9.63 -0.57 11.88
CA SER A 3 -9.01 -1.18 13.06
C SER A 3 -7.49 -1.05 13.06
N ASP A 4 -6.84 -1.13 11.90
CA ASP A 4 -5.38 -1.34 11.83
C ASP A 4 -4.64 -0.02 12.01
N ILE A 5 -5.17 1.07 11.45
CA ILE A 5 -4.63 2.44 11.64
C ILE A 5 -4.84 2.92 13.08
N SER A 6 -5.99 2.62 13.69
CA SER A 6 -6.26 3.00 15.07
C SER A 6 -5.32 2.26 16.05
N GLN A 7 -5.17 0.95 15.86
CA GLN A 7 -4.26 0.13 16.67
C GLN A 7 -2.80 0.54 16.48
N ALA A 8 -2.34 0.77 15.25
CA ALA A 8 -0.97 1.20 14.99
C ALA A 8 -0.64 2.56 15.64
N ARG A 9 -1.59 3.51 15.62
CA ARG A 9 -1.44 4.78 16.36
C ARG A 9 -1.36 4.57 17.86
N ALA A 10 -2.21 3.70 18.43
CA ALA A 10 -2.19 3.39 19.85
C ALA A 10 -0.85 2.76 20.27
N ARG A 11 -0.33 1.80 19.48
CA ARG A 11 1.00 1.19 19.70
C ARG A 11 2.12 2.21 19.64
N LEU A 12 2.10 3.10 18.63
CA LEU A 12 3.10 4.17 18.52
C LEU A 12 3.06 5.12 19.72
N GLY A 13 1.86 5.50 20.16
CA GLY A 13 1.68 6.35 21.34
C GLY A 13 2.21 5.71 22.62
N ALA A 14 1.91 4.41 22.82
CA ALA A 14 2.43 3.64 23.94
C ALA A 14 3.96 3.52 23.90
N ALA A 15 4.54 3.12 22.76
CA ALA A 15 5.98 2.95 22.59
C ALA A 15 6.75 4.26 22.82
N THR A 16 6.24 5.37 22.27
CA THR A 16 6.83 6.70 22.47
C THR A 16 6.77 7.12 23.94
N ARG A 17 5.65 6.88 24.63
CA ARG A 17 5.47 7.23 26.04
C ARG A 17 6.42 6.46 26.97
N TYR A 18 6.68 5.19 26.68
CA TYR A 18 7.54 4.34 27.49
C TYR A 18 9.02 4.33 27.04
N GLY A 19 9.37 5.11 26.00
CA GLY A 19 10.76 5.25 25.54
C GLY A 19 11.29 4.06 24.76
N ASP A 20 10.43 3.14 24.31
CA ASP A 20 10.83 2.00 23.49
C ASP A 20 10.94 2.43 22.02
N GLN A 21 12.17 2.77 21.61
CA GLN A 21 12.46 3.25 20.25
C GLN A 21 12.26 2.17 19.19
N GLN A 22 12.58 0.91 19.48
CA GLN A 22 12.41 -0.20 18.54
C GLN A 22 10.92 -0.42 18.26
N ALA A 23 10.09 -0.45 19.31
CA ALA A 23 8.65 -0.56 19.16
C ALA A 23 8.04 0.67 18.47
N ALA A 24 8.57 1.88 18.72
CA ALA A 24 8.11 3.10 18.08
C ALA A 24 8.38 3.08 16.56
N ASP A 25 9.58 2.67 16.15
CA ASP A 25 9.94 2.58 14.72
C ASP A 25 9.11 1.53 13.99
N GLN A 26 8.90 0.37 14.62
CA GLN A 26 8.02 -0.66 14.07
C GLN A 26 6.58 -0.16 13.95
N ALA A 27 6.04 0.48 14.98
CA ALA A 27 4.68 1.03 14.96
C ALA A 27 4.51 2.15 13.90
N ARG A 28 5.56 2.95 13.63
CA ARG A 28 5.54 3.92 12.52
C ARG A 28 5.43 3.25 11.16
N ARG A 29 6.20 2.17 10.93
CA ARG A 29 6.14 1.39 9.68
C ARG A 29 4.78 0.77 9.48
N GLU A 30 4.23 0.15 10.52
CA GLU A 30 2.87 -0.41 10.51
C GLU A 30 1.81 0.65 10.20
N LEU A 31 1.91 1.82 10.85
CA LEU A 31 0.99 2.93 10.60
C LEU A 31 1.08 3.45 9.17
N ALA A 32 2.29 3.56 8.62
CA ALA A 32 2.50 3.97 7.23
C ALA A 32 1.89 2.95 6.25
N ALA A 33 2.14 1.66 6.45
CA ALA A 33 1.58 0.59 5.64
C ALA A 33 0.04 0.60 5.67
N ALA A 34 -0.57 0.67 6.86
CA ALA A 34 -2.02 0.70 7.01
C ALA A 34 -2.66 1.93 6.35
N LYS A 35 -1.98 3.09 6.40
CA LYS A 35 -2.43 4.31 5.70
C LYS A 35 -2.37 4.15 4.17
N LEU A 36 -1.28 3.56 3.65
CA LEU A 36 -1.14 3.30 2.22
C LEU A 36 -2.23 2.33 1.73
N GLU A 37 -2.46 1.24 2.45
CA GLU A 37 -3.51 0.27 2.12
C GLU A 37 -4.89 0.92 2.08
N ALA A 38 -5.23 1.70 3.11
CA ALA A 38 -6.51 2.42 3.15
C ALA A 38 -6.65 3.44 2.01
N ALA A 39 -5.57 4.16 1.67
CA ALA A 39 -5.56 5.10 0.56
C ALA A 39 -5.74 4.40 -0.80
N VAL A 40 -5.02 3.30 -1.02
CA VAL A 40 -5.17 2.48 -2.24
C VAL A 40 -6.59 1.94 -2.34
N ALA A 41 -7.13 1.33 -1.28
CA ALA A 41 -8.48 0.80 -1.27
C ALA A 41 -9.53 1.88 -1.57
N LYS A 42 -9.40 3.06 -0.94
CA LYS A 42 -10.29 4.20 -1.19
C LYS A 42 -10.20 4.65 -2.64
N THR A 43 -8.99 4.87 -3.15
CA THR A 43 -8.76 5.33 -4.52
C THR A 43 -9.37 4.35 -5.52
N LEU A 44 -9.13 3.06 -5.36
CA LEU A 44 -9.67 2.01 -6.23
C LEU A 44 -11.19 1.89 -6.12
N ALA A 45 -11.77 2.03 -4.92
CA ALA A 45 -13.22 1.99 -4.73
C ALA A 45 -13.93 3.15 -5.44
N THR A 46 -13.26 4.30 -5.61
CA THR A 46 -13.80 5.47 -6.31
C THR A 46 -13.37 5.58 -7.77
N ALA A 47 -12.45 4.72 -8.22
CA ALA A 47 -11.95 4.80 -9.58
C ALA A 47 -13.02 4.34 -10.57
N PRO A 48 -13.26 5.08 -11.67
CA PRO A 48 -14.08 4.56 -12.75
C PRO A 48 -13.44 3.29 -13.32
N PRO A 49 -14.24 2.37 -13.89
CA PRO A 49 -13.68 1.21 -14.59
C PRO A 49 -12.72 1.68 -15.69
N LEU A 50 -11.64 0.92 -15.90
CA LEU A 50 -10.68 1.21 -16.96
C LEU A 50 -11.39 1.24 -18.32
N THR A 51 -11.05 2.22 -19.15
CA THR A 51 -11.49 2.24 -20.54
C THR A 51 -10.88 1.09 -21.32
N SER A 52 -11.48 0.71 -22.45
CA SER A 52 -10.92 -0.34 -23.32
C SER A 52 -9.48 -0.04 -23.74
N GLU A 53 -9.21 1.22 -24.15
CA GLU A 53 -7.86 1.67 -24.52
C GLU A 53 -6.86 1.56 -23.35
N GLN A 54 -7.28 1.93 -22.13
CA GLN A 54 -6.43 1.78 -20.94
C GLN A 54 -6.13 0.31 -20.64
N ARG A 55 -7.12 -0.56 -20.77
CA ARG A 55 -6.96 -2.01 -20.59
C ARG A 55 -6.02 -2.60 -21.64
N GLU A 56 -6.18 -2.23 -22.91
CA GLU A 56 -5.32 -2.67 -24.02
C GLU A 56 -3.85 -2.27 -23.80
N ARG A 57 -3.58 -1.03 -23.36
CA ARG A 57 -2.22 -0.59 -23.00
C ARG A 57 -1.61 -1.40 -21.87
N ILE A 58 -2.39 -1.70 -20.82
CA ILE A 58 -1.92 -2.53 -19.69
C ILE A 58 -1.60 -3.95 -20.16
N VAL A 59 -2.47 -4.55 -20.98
CA VAL A 59 -2.25 -5.89 -21.54
C VAL A 59 -0.99 -5.91 -22.40
N ALA A 60 -0.80 -4.91 -23.27
CA ALA A 60 0.41 -4.81 -24.11
C ALA A 60 1.69 -4.69 -23.26
N ALA A 61 1.65 -3.96 -22.15
CA ALA A 61 2.80 -3.79 -21.25
C ALA A 61 3.13 -5.04 -20.41
N LEU A 62 2.11 -5.83 -20.04
CA LEU A 62 2.26 -7.04 -19.23
C LEU A 62 2.51 -8.30 -20.06
N THR A 63 2.22 -8.25 -21.36
CA THR A 63 2.50 -9.38 -22.26
C THR A 63 4.00 -9.42 -22.52
N PRO A 64 4.70 -10.52 -22.19
CA PRO A 64 6.12 -10.64 -22.44
C PRO A 64 6.38 -10.46 -23.93
N HIS A 65 7.27 -9.52 -24.26
CA HIS A 65 7.67 -9.31 -25.65
C HIS A 65 8.44 -10.55 -26.13
N PRO A 66 8.14 -11.12 -27.31
CA PRO A 66 8.83 -12.31 -27.82
C PRO A 66 10.33 -12.12 -28.12
N GLY A 67 10.94 -10.99 -27.74
CA GLY A 67 12.38 -10.71 -27.85
C GLY A 67 13.11 -10.57 -26.51
N GLY A 68 12.48 -10.94 -25.39
CA GLY A 68 13.03 -10.79 -24.03
C GLY A 68 13.75 -12.01 -23.45
N GLU A 69 14.02 -13.05 -24.25
CA GLU A 69 14.86 -14.19 -23.87
C GLU A 69 16.13 -14.19 -24.73
N GLY A 70 17.20 -13.56 -24.24
CA GLY A 70 18.53 -13.66 -24.84
C GLY A 70 19.35 -12.38 -24.83
N ALA A 71 19.91 -12.01 -23.68
CA ALA A 71 21.21 -11.33 -23.51
C ALA A 71 21.64 -11.38 -22.05
#